data_AF-A0A520ME60-F1
#
_entry.id   AF-A0A520ME60-F1
#
_cell.length_a   1.000
_cell.length_b   1.000
_cell.length_c   1.000
_cell.angle_alpha   90.00
_cell.angle_beta   90.00
_cell.angle_gamma   90.00
#
_symmetry.space_group_name_H-M   'P 1'
#
loop_
_entity.id
_entity.type
_entity.pdbx_description
1 polymer ?
#
loop_
_entity_poly.entity_id
_entity_poly.type
_entity_poly.pdbx_seq_one_letter_code
_entity_poly.pdbx_strand_id
1 'polypeptide(L)'
;MKNKLLAITLGVFSLNSFALDINGEPYEFTGNISSIMLADDGGVINAVGETGQYGKVWLTYNLKIDNPTNPNQGSFTGRATAIDGEGNRNGASRQGVWERKGGMMHFKSLDDVSDGNQYLCLTAINLIDDSLEMKFYSVK
;
A
#
# COMPACT_ATOMS: atom_id res chain seq x y z
N MET A 1 -61.10 30.98 -5.46
CA MET A 1 -59.78 31.61 -5.69
C MET A 1 -58.84 30.57 -6.28
N LYS A 2 -58.08 30.94 -7.30
CA LYS A 2 -57.44 30.05 -8.29
C LYS A 2 -56.28 29.24 -7.70
N ASN A 3 -56.29 27.93 -8.00
CA ASN A 3 -55.21 26.98 -7.84
C ASN A 3 -53.91 27.49 -8.48
N LYS A 4 -52.81 27.49 -7.72
CA LYS A 4 -51.45 27.36 -8.26
C LYS A 4 -50.66 26.42 -7.37
N LEU A 5 -50.82 25.11 -7.60
CA LEU A 5 -49.91 24.12 -7.07
C LEU A 5 -48.61 24.24 -7.87
N LEU A 6 -47.56 24.78 -7.26
CA LEU A 6 -46.22 24.83 -7.85
C LEU A 6 -45.58 23.45 -7.64
N ALA A 7 -45.65 22.59 -8.64
CA ALA A 7 -44.94 21.31 -8.62
C ALA A 7 -43.46 21.58 -8.90
N ILE A 8 -42.64 21.57 -7.85
CA ILE A 8 -41.18 21.53 -7.97
C ILE A 8 -40.80 20.09 -8.28
N THR A 9 -40.52 19.80 -9.54
CA THR A 9 -39.95 18.50 -9.95
C THR A 9 -38.48 18.50 -9.55
N LEU A 10 -38.15 17.92 -8.39
CA LEU A 10 -36.78 17.65 -7.99
C LEU A 10 -36.24 16.49 -8.85
N GLY A 11 -35.54 16.82 -9.94
CA GLY A 11 -34.78 15.82 -10.70
C GLY A 11 -33.59 15.35 -9.89
N VAL A 12 -33.59 14.09 -9.47
CA VAL A 12 -32.45 13.47 -8.78
C VAL A 12 -31.39 13.17 -9.83
N PHE A 13 -30.38 14.02 -9.95
CA PHE A 13 -29.15 13.68 -10.65
C PHE A 13 -28.34 12.75 -9.75
N SER A 14 -28.18 11.48 -10.15
CA SER A 14 -27.23 10.58 -9.53
C SER A 14 -25.81 11.03 -9.86
N LEU A 15 -25.12 11.60 -8.88
CA LEU A 15 -23.68 11.84 -8.96
C LEU A 15 -23.00 10.47 -8.95
N ASN A 16 -22.31 10.09 -10.02
CA ASN A 16 -21.41 8.94 -9.97
C ASN A 16 -20.26 9.29 -9.02
N SER A 17 -20.26 8.73 -7.81
CA SER A 17 -19.12 8.79 -6.91
C SER A 17 -18.09 7.77 -7.36
N PHE A 18 -16.92 8.22 -7.81
CA PHE A 18 -15.76 7.33 -7.97
C PHE A 18 -15.22 7.03 -6.58
N ALA A 19 -15.53 5.84 -6.07
CA ALA A 19 -14.96 5.33 -4.83
C ALA A 19 -13.81 4.35 -5.16
N LEU A 20 -12.78 4.32 -4.31
CA LEU A 20 -11.82 3.22 -4.32
C LEU A 20 -12.54 1.98 -3.81
N ASP A 21 -12.83 1.05 -4.71
CA ASP A 21 -13.49 -0.20 -4.37
C ASP A 21 -12.43 -1.23 -3.99
N ILE A 22 -12.43 -1.64 -2.72
CA ILE A 22 -11.53 -2.66 -2.19
C ILE A 22 -12.30 -3.97 -2.24
N ASN A 23 -12.04 -4.76 -3.28
CA ASN A 23 -12.77 -5.99 -3.55
C ASN A 23 -12.00 -7.23 -3.08
N GLY A 24 -12.75 -8.18 -2.49
CA GLY A 24 -12.28 -9.53 -2.19
C GLY A 24 -11.40 -9.68 -0.94
N GLU A 25 -10.97 -10.91 -0.70
CA GLU A 25 -9.99 -11.23 0.34
C GLU A 25 -8.58 -10.80 -0.10
N PRO A 26 -7.74 -10.29 0.82
CA PRO A 26 -6.40 -9.85 0.46
C PRO A 26 -5.51 -11.03 0.09
N TYR A 27 -4.60 -10.81 -0.87
CA TYR A 27 -3.44 -11.67 -0.99
C TYR A 27 -2.48 -11.39 0.16
N GLU A 28 -2.05 -12.44 0.86
CA GLU A 28 -1.14 -12.31 1.99
C GLU A 28 0.30 -12.62 1.56
N PHE A 29 1.23 -11.89 2.17
CA PHE A 29 2.67 -12.11 2.04
C PHE A 29 3.31 -11.96 3.42
N THR A 30 4.23 -12.85 3.71
CA THR A 30 5.05 -12.78 4.92
C THR A 30 6.53 -12.77 4.53
N GLY A 31 7.32 -12.07 5.33
CA GLY A 31 8.75 -11.93 5.10
C GLY A 31 9.45 -11.42 6.35
N ASN A 32 10.72 -11.11 6.18
CA ASN A 32 11.54 -10.52 7.23
C ASN A 32 12.37 -9.36 6.68
N ILE A 33 12.70 -8.42 7.55
CA ILE A 33 13.69 -7.39 7.26
C ILE A 33 15.03 -8.07 6.99
N SER A 34 15.71 -7.67 5.92
CA SER A 34 17.05 -8.14 5.58
C SER A 34 18.12 -7.11 5.92
N SER A 35 17.76 -5.82 5.94
CA SER A 35 18.64 -4.74 6.40
C SER A 35 17.87 -3.46 6.66
N ILE A 36 18.43 -2.62 7.54
CA ILE A 36 17.99 -1.23 7.78
C ILE A 36 19.21 -0.33 7.65
N MET A 37 19.08 0.74 6.86
CA MET A 37 20.03 1.84 6.78
C MET A 37 19.38 3.11 7.33
N LEU A 38 20.07 3.79 8.24
CA LEU A 38 19.62 5.04 8.85
C LEU A 38 20.25 6.24 8.16
N ALA A 39 19.47 7.30 7.95
CA ALA A 39 19.93 8.57 7.38
C ALA A 39 19.23 9.74 8.10
N ASP A 40 19.77 10.95 7.96
CA ASP A 40 19.25 12.13 8.65
C ASP A 40 17.80 12.48 8.24
N ASP A 41 17.44 12.22 6.99
CA ASP A 41 16.13 12.53 6.40
C ASP A 41 15.19 11.31 6.32
N GLY A 42 15.60 10.16 6.87
CA GLY A 42 14.82 8.93 6.87
C GLY A 42 15.68 7.67 6.91
N GLY A 43 15.49 6.80 5.93
CA GLY A 43 16.24 5.55 5.89
C GLY A 43 15.77 4.59 4.80
N VAL A 44 16.48 3.48 4.69
CA VAL A 44 16.15 2.40 3.75
C VAL A 44 15.89 1.13 4.53
N ILE A 45 14.72 0.52 4.32
CA ILE A 45 14.40 -0.82 4.84
C ILE A 45 14.35 -1.76 3.64
N ASN A 46 15.12 -2.84 3.71
CA ASN A 46 15.00 -3.94 2.76
C ASN A 46 14.36 -5.14 3.44
N ALA A 47 13.51 -5.85 2.71
CA ALA A 47 12.87 -7.08 3.18
C ALA A 47 12.90 -8.16 2.11
N VAL A 48 12.77 -9.41 2.55
CA VAL A 48 12.68 -10.58 1.69
C VAL A 48 11.61 -11.51 2.23
N GLY A 49 10.85 -12.14 1.34
CA GLY A 49 9.84 -13.12 1.70
C GLY A 49 9.35 -13.87 0.47
N GLU A 50 8.27 -14.62 0.63
CA GLU A 50 7.70 -15.44 -0.44
C GLU A 50 6.16 -15.33 -0.46
N THR A 51 5.57 -15.41 -1.65
CA THR A 51 4.12 -15.52 -1.84
C THR A 51 3.82 -16.53 -2.95
N GLY A 52 2.67 -17.20 -2.86
CA GLY A 52 2.29 -18.26 -3.80
C GLY A 52 2.22 -17.80 -5.25
N GLN A 53 1.75 -16.57 -5.52
CA GLN A 53 1.59 -16.08 -6.90
C GLN A 53 2.90 -15.68 -7.56
N TYR A 54 3.84 -15.13 -6.81
CA TYR A 54 5.03 -14.44 -7.35
C TYR A 54 6.37 -15.08 -6.92
N GLY A 55 6.34 -16.12 -6.10
CA GLY A 55 7.53 -16.78 -5.58
C GLY A 55 8.30 -15.88 -4.61
N LYS A 56 9.62 -15.80 -4.79
CA LYS A 56 10.52 -15.06 -3.91
C LYS A 56 10.52 -13.58 -4.24
N VAL A 57 10.29 -12.74 -3.23
CA VAL A 57 10.15 -11.29 -3.39
C VAL A 57 11.22 -10.56 -2.58
N TRP A 58 11.86 -9.58 -3.20
CA TRP A 58 12.69 -8.58 -2.54
C TRP A 58 12.01 -7.23 -2.57
N LEU A 59 12.02 -6.55 -1.44
CA LEU A 59 11.37 -5.27 -1.22
C LEU A 59 12.40 -4.24 -0.75
N THR A 60 12.30 -3.02 -1.25
CA THR A 60 13.03 -1.87 -0.74
C THR A 60 12.03 -0.76 -0.44
N TYR A 61 12.14 -0.16 0.74
CA TYR A 61 11.41 1.01 1.19
C TYR A 61 12.43 2.13 1.39
N ASN A 62 12.26 3.26 0.71
CA ASN A 62 13.01 4.50 0.94
C ASN A 62 12.10 5.45 1.71
N LEU A 63 12.29 5.51 3.02
CA LEU A 63 11.47 6.28 3.94
C LEU A 63 11.95 7.73 3.99
N LYS A 64 11.00 8.64 4.17
CA LYS A 64 11.26 10.04 4.48
C LYS A 64 10.59 10.42 5.78
N ILE A 65 11.26 11.21 6.61
CA ILE A 65 10.70 11.85 7.80
C ILE A 65 10.28 13.27 7.41
N ASP A 66 9.21 13.35 6.61
CA ASP A 66 8.75 14.59 5.96
C ASP A 66 7.40 15.10 6.48
N ASN A 67 6.84 14.46 7.51
CA ASN A 67 5.68 14.98 8.20
C ASN A 67 6.10 16.12 9.16
N PRO A 68 5.59 17.35 8.98
CA PRO A 68 6.04 18.51 9.76
C PRO A 68 5.54 18.52 11.21
N THR A 69 4.53 17.72 11.55
CA THR A 69 3.90 17.73 12.88
C THR A 69 4.10 16.44 13.67
N ASN A 70 4.40 15.32 13.00
CA ASN A 70 4.58 14.04 13.66
C ASN A 70 5.82 13.29 13.13
N PRO A 71 6.90 13.17 13.93
CA PRO A 71 8.13 12.51 13.50
C PRO A 71 8.01 10.99 13.36
N ASN A 72 6.90 10.40 13.82
CA ASN A 72 6.62 8.98 13.66
C ASN A 72 5.77 8.70 12.42
N GLN A 73 5.74 9.62 11.45
CA GLN A 73 5.01 9.47 10.20
C GLN A 73 5.82 10.08 9.06
N GLY A 74 5.54 9.64 7.84
CA GLY A 74 6.08 10.28 6.65
C GLY A 74 5.68 9.57 5.36
N SER A 75 6.32 9.94 4.27
CA SER A 75 6.15 9.30 2.96
C SER A 75 7.23 8.25 2.70
N PHE A 76 6.99 7.39 1.70
CA PHE A 76 8.01 6.51 1.17
C PHE A 76 7.85 6.25 -0.32
N THR A 77 8.96 5.94 -0.97
CA THR A 77 8.98 5.29 -2.29
C THR A 77 9.65 3.93 -2.18
N GLY A 78 9.13 2.95 -2.89
CA GLY A 78 9.59 1.58 -2.80
C GLY A 78 9.52 0.83 -4.12
N ARG A 79 10.17 -0.32 -4.11
CA ARG A 79 10.19 -1.28 -5.22
C ARG A 79 10.03 -2.69 -4.69
N ALA A 80 9.34 -3.51 -5.47
CA ALA A 80 9.35 -4.96 -5.34
C ALA A 80 9.94 -5.58 -6.60
N THR A 81 10.67 -6.67 -6.44
CA THR A 81 10.98 -7.60 -7.54
C THR A 81 10.75 -9.00 -7.05
N ALA A 82 10.00 -9.78 -7.83
CA ALA A 82 9.66 -11.15 -7.55
C ALA A 82 10.16 -12.06 -8.66
N ILE A 83 10.58 -13.27 -8.29
CA ILE A 83 10.98 -14.34 -9.20
C ILE A 83 10.21 -15.60 -8.80
N ASP A 84 9.39 -16.11 -9.72
CA ASP A 84 8.61 -17.34 -9.49
C ASP A 84 9.46 -18.61 -9.67
N GLY A 85 8.85 -19.77 -9.41
CA GLY A 85 9.53 -21.07 -9.53
C GLY A 85 9.96 -21.44 -10.94
N GLU A 86 9.41 -20.79 -11.96
CA GLU A 86 9.77 -20.97 -13.38
C GLU A 86 10.84 -19.94 -13.83
N GLY A 87 11.21 -19.00 -12.96
CA GLY A 87 12.17 -17.95 -13.24
C GLY A 87 11.57 -16.71 -13.90
N ASN A 88 10.24 -16.61 -14.02
CA ASN A 88 9.60 -15.40 -14.52
C ASN A 88 9.72 -14.28 -13.50
N ARG A 89 9.93 -13.06 -13.99
CA ARG A 89 10.11 -11.87 -13.16
C ARG A 89 8.87 -10.99 -13.18
N ASN A 90 8.41 -10.60 -12.00
CA ASN A 90 7.47 -9.49 -11.81
C ASN A 90 8.11 -8.36 -11.01
N GLY A 91 7.81 -7.12 -11.37
CA GLY A 91 8.29 -5.94 -10.67
C GLY A 91 7.12 -5.06 -10.24
N ALA A 92 7.25 -4.38 -9.10
CA ALA A 92 6.27 -3.39 -8.67
C ALA A 92 6.93 -2.06 -8.27
N SER A 93 6.32 -0.96 -8.70
CA SER A 93 6.56 0.36 -8.13
C SER A 93 5.59 0.58 -6.98
N ARG A 94 6.08 1.08 -5.84
CA ARG A 94 5.27 1.22 -4.61
C ARG A 94 5.41 2.59 -4.00
N GLN A 95 4.32 3.32 -3.82
CA GLN A 95 4.37 4.67 -3.25
C GLN A 95 3.30 4.83 -2.17
N GLY A 96 3.64 5.49 -1.07
CA GLY A 96 2.70 5.63 0.02
C GLY A 96 3.20 6.37 1.24
N VAL A 97 2.56 6.10 2.36
CA VAL A 97 2.83 6.69 3.67
C VAL A 97 3.14 5.62 4.69
N TRP A 98 3.89 5.99 5.73
CA TRP A 98 4.21 5.15 6.86
C TRP A 98 3.88 5.87 8.18
N GLU A 99 3.59 5.08 9.21
CA GLU A 99 3.50 5.53 10.60
C GLU A 99 4.17 4.50 11.52
N ARG A 100 4.71 4.94 12.66
CA ARG A 100 5.30 4.07 13.68
C ARG A 100 4.58 4.22 15.01
N LYS A 101 4.23 3.08 15.62
CA LYS A 101 3.59 2.97 16.94
C LYS A 101 4.38 1.97 17.79
N GLY A 102 5.21 2.49 18.69
CA GLY A 102 6.12 1.65 19.48
C GLY A 102 7.10 0.89 18.59
N GLY A 103 7.16 -0.44 18.76
CA GLY A 103 7.98 -1.34 17.94
C GLY A 103 7.41 -1.66 16.56
N MET A 104 6.19 -1.22 16.23
CA MET A 104 5.53 -1.53 14.97
C MET A 104 5.60 -0.35 13.99
N MET A 105 5.92 -0.63 12.73
CA MET A 105 5.71 0.27 11.61
C MET A 105 4.54 -0.21 10.75
N HIS A 106 3.72 0.71 10.29
CA HIS A 106 2.59 0.44 9.41
C HIS A 106 2.72 1.27 8.14
N PHE A 107 2.56 0.63 6.98
CA PHE A 107 2.63 1.28 5.68
C PHE A 107 1.31 1.11 4.95
N LYS A 108 0.95 2.12 4.17
CA LYS A 108 -0.18 2.11 3.24
C LYS A 108 0.33 2.58 1.89
N SER A 109 0.28 1.73 0.86
CA SER A 109 0.76 2.07 -0.48
C SER A 109 -0.18 1.69 -1.60
N LEU A 110 -0.03 2.40 -2.71
CA LEU A 110 -0.52 1.98 -4.01
C LEU A 110 0.64 1.38 -4.79
N ASP A 111 0.39 0.19 -5.31
CA ASP A 111 1.39 -0.66 -5.95
C ASP A 111 0.99 -0.91 -7.41
N ASP A 112 1.89 -0.60 -8.34
CA ASP A 112 1.72 -0.80 -9.79
C ASP A 112 2.64 -1.94 -10.25
N VAL A 113 2.04 -3.07 -10.63
CA VAL A 113 2.74 -4.32 -10.93
C VAL A 113 2.90 -4.48 -12.45
N SER A 114 4.04 -5.02 -12.87
CA SER A 114 4.40 -5.17 -14.29
C SER A 114 3.47 -6.06 -15.12
N ASP A 115 2.65 -6.89 -14.47
CA ASP A 115 1.63 -7.73 -15.12
C ASP A 115 0.30 -6.99 -15.34
N GLY A 116 0.23 -5.70 -14.96
CA GLY A 116 -0.93 -4.84 -15.11
C GLY A 116 -1.91 -4.85 -13.94
N ASN A 117 -1.60 -5.59 -12.86
CA ASN A 117 -2.34 -5.54 -11.60
C ASN A 117 -1.98 -4.28 -10.80
N GLN A 118 -2.97 -3.78 -10.05
CA GLN A 118 -2.79 -2.65 -9.14
C GLN A 118 -3.38 -3.00 -7.78
N TYR A 119 -2.63 -2.68 -6.73
CA TYR A 119 -3.02 -3.04 -5.37
C TYR A 119 -2.97 -1.86 -4.42
N LEU A 120 -3.92 -1.82 -3.49
CA LEU A 120 -3.72 -1.19 -2.19
C LEU A 120 -3.00 -2.21 -1.30
N CYS A 121 -1.81 -1.86 -0.84
CA CYS A 121 -1.04 -2.69 0.09
C CYS A 121 -1.04 -2.08 1.49
N LEU A 122 -1.39 -2.89 2.48
CA LEU A 122 -1.18 -2.60 3.89
C LEU A 122 0.00 -3.46 4.38
N THR A 123 1.04 -2.83 4.90
CA THR A 123 2.20 -3.54 5.48
C THR A 123 2.26 -3.29 6.98
N ALA A 124 2.57 -4.32 7.76
CA ALA A 124 3.01 -4.22 9.14
C ALA A 124 4.43 -4.78 9.27
N ILE A 125 5.32 -4.04 9.91
CA ILE A 125 6.69 -4.46 10.21
C ILE A 125 6.88 -4.39 11.73
N ASN A 126 7.35 -5.47 12.33
CA ASN A 126 7.78 -5.50 13.72
C ASN A 126 9.29 -5.29 13.78
N LEU A 127 9.72 -4.17 14.37
CA LEU A 127 11.13 -3.82 14.50
C LEU A 127 11.87 -4.58 15.62
N ILE A 128 11.16 -5.41 16.39
CA ILE A 128 11.74 -6.17 17.52
C ILE A 128 12.17 -7.57 17.07
N ASP A 129 11.38 -8.21 16.22
CA ASP A 129 11.65 -9.57 15.71
C ASP A 129 11.88 -9.60 14.18
N ASP A 130 11.94 -8.42 13.55
CA ASP A 130 12.16 -8.21 12.12
C ASP A 130 11.08 -8.81 11.20
N SER A 131 9.94 -9.23 11.74
CA SER A 131 8.85 -9.80 10.94
C SER A 131 8.12 -8.75 10.10
N LEU A 132 7.66 -9.17 8.92
CA LEU A 132 6.89 -8.35 7.99
C LEU A 132 5.67 -9.14 7.49
N GLU A 133 4.51 -8.48 7.54
CA GLU A 133 3.26 -8.97 6.99
C GLU A 133 2.69 -7.94 6.01
N MET A 134 2.13 -8.42 4.90
CA MET A 134 1.51 -7.57 3.88
C MET A 134 0.16 -8.14 3.44
N LYS A 135 -0.79 -7.24 3.22
CA LYS A 135 -2.11 -7.54 2.65
C LYS A 135 -2.31 -6.69 1.40
N PHE A 136 -2.54 -7.35 0.27
CA PHE A 136 -2.76 -6.72 -1.02
C PHE A 136 -4.21 -6.86 -1.43
N TYR A 137 -4.87 -5.72 -1.65
CA TYR A 137 -6.25 -5.65 -2.10
C TYR A 137 -6.28 -5.17 -3.55
N SER A 138 -6.94 -5.91 -4.44
CA SER A 138 -7.11 -5.44 -5.83
C SER A 138 -7.93 -4.15 -5.83
N VAL A 139 -7.44 -3.16 -6.57
CA VAL A 139 -8.14 -1.88 -6.78
C VAL A 139 -8.52 -1.66 -8.25
N LYS A 140 -8.38 -2.72 -9.05
CA LYS A 140 -8.74 -2.80 -10.46
C LYS A 140 -9.72 -3.94 -10.66
#